data_AF-G0PK17-F1
#
_entry.id   AF-G0PK17-F1
#
_cell.length_a   1.000
_cell.length_b   1.000
_cell.length_c   1.000
_cell.angle_alpha   90.00
_cell.angle_beta   90.00
_cell.angle_gamma   90.00
#
_symmetry.space_group_name_H-M   'P 1'
#
loop_
_entity.id
_entity.type
_entity.pdbx_description
1 polymer ?
#
loop_
_entity_poly.entity_id
_entity_poly.type
_entity_poly.pdbx_seq_one_letter_code
_entity_poly.pdbx_strand_id
1 'polypeptide(L)'
;MPEKEQPIVVQFHGKSLDRKDFLWDETAVFFRVFRLEEGKDDDSLVFLYESEAIKNHSHPQWAEFRLDTQDAADNRNRLLEIWVMYKDVDGKEGYIGKFLTTYAKMKYGPGSDNVYSVINDVKKAQKKSYENSGKMELVKFTDVSFYSFLDYIVSGTQLHFEIGVDFSSPEPVHELDQRRFDGELHMAIRAIGSIIRDYTPNRLFAAFGIGAKIPPTFHESNEFFLNFSMDPICRGLDGVMEAYRKTQTMVTPLKESKLSPVINYVTRMSHRSGFRGLHYHVLALFTRGEVTDLKEIQQALNSASDAPLSILIIGMGDFDFTPLQKVCSKRKDGRRDVVQFIHLKSLLNGAEAPWLNKSRIAETALRNVPQHMVQYMHNANIAAKPPIQVCRSPLFHSSSLIPDKPTEFNFDVAKDDRHVGIEIPSLMPNLMLPPDLSPRPRQDRRGSDSQYLDVETMRGSLTVRVPERCHSVLQTNREQYQRRLKERGLARMKFPRVELSTLESSGGSTQDSSL
;
A
#
# COMPACT_ATOMS: atom_id res chain seq x y z
N MET A 1 -10.05 4.05 11.29
CA MET A 1 -10.98 2.95 10.91
C MET A 1 -10.26 1.67 11.27
N PRO A 2 -10.90 0.68 11.91
CA PRO A 2 -10.30 -0.64 12.04
C PRO A 2 -9.97 -1.14 10.63
N GLU A 3 -8.76 -1.67 10.43
CA GLU A 3 -8.40 -2.35 9.20
C GLU A 3 -9.47 -3.41 8.94
N LYS A 4 -10.14 -3.32 7.79
CA LYS A 4 -11.04 -4.40 7.38
C LYS A 4 -10.16 -5.63 7.23
N GLU A 5 -10.49 -6.71 7.95
CA GLU A 5 -9.92 -8.02 7.71
C GLU A 5 -9.95 -8.28 6.21
N GLN A 6 -8.78 -8.55 5.64
CA GLN A 6 -8.62 -8.86 4.23
C GLN A 6 -8.48 -10.36 4.14
N PRO A 7 -9.56 -11.14 4.07
CA PRO A 7 -9.44 -12.59 4.14
C PRO A 7 -9.00 -13.15 2.79
N ILE A 8 -8.15 -14.16 2.84
CA ILE A 8 -7.99 -15.11 1.74
C ILE A 8 -9.12 -16.12 1.86
N VAL A 9 -9.95 -16.25 0.83
CA VAL A 9 -11.02 -17.26 0.75
C VAL A 9 -10.47 -18.49 0.04
N VAL A 10 -10.56 -19.64 0.69
CA VAL A 10 -10.02 -20.92 0.20
C VAL A 10 -11.10 -21.99 0.27
N GLN A 11 -11.05 -22.95 -0.65
CA GLN A 11 -11.87 -24.17 -0.58
C GLN A 11 -11.06 -25.38 -1.02
N PHE A 12 -11.18 -26.48 -0.28
CA PHE A 12 -10.53 -27.74 -0.59
C PHE A 12 -11.54 -28.86 -0.88
N HIS A 13 -11.07 -29.85 -1.64
CA HIS A 13 -11.75 -31.12 -1.89
C HIS A 13 -10.77 -32.28 -1.70
N GLY A 14 -11.19 -33.30 -0.94
CA GLY A 14 -10.43 -34.52 -0.74
C GLY A 14 -10.75 -35.57 -1.81
N LYS A 15 -9.75 -36.32 -2.26
CA LYS A 15 -9.92 -37.44 -3.19
C LYS A 15 -9.22 -38.70 -2.70
N SER A 16 -9.97 -39.80 -2.67
CA SER A 16 -9.48 -41.13 -2.28
C SER A 16 -8.74 -41.12 -0.95
N LEU A 17 -9.26 -40.41 0.05
CA LEU A 17 -8.65 -40.34 1.38
C LEU A 17 -8.74 -41.70 2.10
N ASP A 18 -7.63 -42.11 2.69
CA ASP A 18 -7.50 -43.37 3.44
C ASP A 18 -8.52 -43.43 4.60
N ARG A 19 -9.25 -44.54 4.69
CA ARG A 19 -10.13 -44.88 5.81
C ARG A 19 -9.37 -45.64 6.90
N LYS A 20 -9.86 -45.55 8.14
CA LYS A 20 -9.50 -46.48 9.21
C LYS A 20 -10.20 -47.81 8.89
N ASP A 21 -9.45 -48.91 8.89
CA ASP A 21 -9.94 -50.22 8.49
C ASP A 21 -11.22 -50.64 9.23
N PHE A 22 -12.07 -51.42 8.53
CA PHE A 22 -13.41 -51.96 8.85
C PHE A 22 -14.62 -51.23 8.24
N LEU A 23 -15.45 -52.03 7.55
CA LEU A 23 -16.63 -51.65 6.75
C LEU A 23 -17.75 -50.92 7.52
N TRP A 24 -17.59 -50.68 8.82
CA TRP A 24 -18.63 -50.19 9.74
C TRP A 24 -18.23 -48.96 10.57
N ASP A 25 -16.98 -48.48 10.45
CA ASP A 25 -16.55 -47.24 11.11
C ASP A 25 -16.99 -46.03 10.25
N GLU A 26 -18.23 -45.57 10.47
CA GLU A 26 -18.65 -44.26 9.98
C GLU A 26 -17.75 -43.18 10.59
N THR A 27 -16.76 -42.75 9.80
CA THR A 27 -15.74 -41.79 10.18
C THR A 27 -16.01 -40.47 9.46
N ALA A 28 -15.91 -39.36 10.19
CA ALA A 28 -16.04 -38.02 9.62
C ALA A 28 -14.67 -37.40 9.42
N VAL A 29 -14.40 -36.82 8.25
CA VAL A 29 -13.09 -36.26 7.89
C VAL A 29 -13.14 -34.73 7.94
N PHE A 30 -12.07 -34.15 8.47
CA PHE A 30 -11.87 -32.71 8.57
C PHE A 30 -10.38 -32.39 8.38
N PHE A 31 -10.04 -31.12 8.25
CA PHE A 31 -8.64 -30.68 8.20
C PHE A 31 -8.38 -29.49 9.12
N ARG A 32 -7.11 -29.33 9.47
CA ARG A 32 -6.59 -28.17 10.22
C ARG A 32 -5.49 -27.49 9.42
N VAL A 33 -5.46 -26.16 9.43
CA VAL A 33 -4.45 -25.34 8.77
C VAL A 33 -3.57 -24.70 9.82
N PHE A 34 -2.26 -24.83 9.64
CA PHE A 34 -1.25 -24.24 10.52
C PHE A 34 -0.26 -23.39 9.73
N ARG A 35 0.19 -22.28 10.30
CA ARG A 35 1.36 -21.53 9.84
C ARG A 35 2.61 -22.09 10.49
N LEU A 36 3.64 -22.37 9.69
CA LEU A 36 4.95 -22.80 10.18
C LEU A 36 5.84 -21.58 10.46
N GLU A 37 6.22 -21.41 11.73
CA GLU A 37 7.16 -20.40 12.19
C GLU A 37 8.53 -21.02 12.46
N GLU A 38 9.56 -20.52 11.78
CA GLU A 38 10.94 -20.96 12.02
C GLU A 38 11.40 -20.44 13.40
N GLY A 39 11.60 -21.37 14.34
CA GLY A 39 12.21 -21.09 15.64
C GLY A 39 13.72 -21.30 15.61
N LYS A 40 14.41 -20.85 16.68
CA LYS A 40 15.86 -21.08 16.82
C LYS A 40 16.22 -22.54 17.08
N ASP A 41 15.34 -23.28 17.76
CA ASP A 41 15.59 -24.65 18.25
C ASP A 41 14.58 -25.67 17.70
N ASP A 42 13.33 -25.27 17.46
CA ASP A 42 12.29 -26.10 16.84
C ASP A 42 11.32 -25.23 16.05
N ASP A 43 10.72 -25.78 15.00
CA ASP A 43 9.67 -25.11 14.23
C ASP A 43 8.39 -25.09 15.08
N SER A 44 7.68 -23.95 15.09
CA SER A 44 6.41 -23.84 15.81
C SER A 44 5.24 -23.75 14.83
N LEU A 45 4.13 -24.42 15.16
CA LEU A 45 2.91 -24.41 14.38
C LEU A 45 1.88 -23.49 15.04
N VAL A 46 1.49 -22.43 14.33
CA VAL A 46 0.41 -21.54 14.75
C VAL A 46 -0.89 -22.01 14.09
N PHE A 47 -1.88 -22.40 14.89
CA PHE A 47 -3.18 -22.84 14.39
C PHE A 47 -3.95 -21.68 13.78
N LEU A 48 -4.45 -21.86 12.55
CA LEU A 48 -5.20 -20.83 11.82
C LEU A 48 -6.68 -21.19 11.64
N TYR A 49 -6.98 -22.45 11.32
CA TYR A 49 -8.34 -22.85 10.92
C TYR A 49 -8.58 -24.35 11.10
N GLU A 50 -9.83 -24.72 11.41
CA GLU A 50 -10.35 -26.09 11.37
C GLU A 50 -11.62 -26.13 10.52
N SER A 51 -11.73 -27.13 9.64
CA SER A 51 -12.91 -27.34 8.79
C SER A 51 -14.05 -28.04 9.52
N GLU A 52 -15.23 -28.01 8.93
CA GLU A 52 -16.30 -28.92 9.34
C GLU A 52 -15.91 -30.40 9.08
N ALA A 53 -16.51 -31.30 9.88
CA ALA A 53 -16.32 -32.74 9.73
C ALA A 53 -17.39 -33.35 8.82
N ILE A 54 -16.95 -34.05 7.76
CA ILE A 54 -17.82 -34.60 6.71
C ILE A 54 -17.81 -36.13 6.73
N LYS A 55 -18.99 -36.74 6.83
CA LYS A 55 -19.16 -38.21 6.82
C LYS A 55 -18.80 -38.90 5.51
N ASN A 56 -18.79 -38.19 4.38
CA ASN A 56 -18.30 -38.71 3.09
C ASN A 56 -16.75 -38.80 3.10
N HIS A 57 -16.23 -39.78 3.83
CA HIS A 57 -14.81 -39.87 4.21
C HIS A 57 -13.83 -39.81 3.04
N SER A 58 -14.11 -40.55 1.96
CA SER A 58 -13.13 -40.71 0.87
C SER A 58 -13.08 -39.53 -0.10
N HIS A 59 -14.20 -38.79 -0.24
CA HIS A 59 -14.33 -37.71 -1.22
C HIS A 59 -15.04 -36.47 -0.64
N PRO A 60 -14.61 -35.95 0.52
CA PRO A 60 -15.26 -34.80 1.14
C PRO A 60 -15.04 -33.53 0.31
N GLN A 61 -16.05 -32.67 0.22
CA GLN A 61 -15.92 -31.32 -0.30
C GLN A 61 -16.32 -30.36 0.82
N TRP A 62 -15.34 -29.62 1.33
CA TRP A 62 -15.57 -28.71 2.45
C TRP A 62 -16.12 -27.37 1.97
N ALA A 63 -16.76 -26.65 2.90
CA ALA A 63 -17.20 -25.29 2.72
C ALA A 63 -16.01 -24.34 2.47
N GLU A 64 -16.32 -23.18 1.87
CA GLU A 64 -15.34 -22.10 1.74
C GLU A 64 -14.97 -21.58 3.14
N PHE A 65 -13.68 -21.37 3.37
CA PHE A 65 -13.16 -20.82 4.61
C PHE A 65 -12.29 -19.60 4.37
N ARG A 66 -12.10 -18.81 5.43
CA ARG A 66 -11.34 -17.56 5.41
C ARG A 66 -10.10 -17.69 6.28
N LEU A 67 -8.97 -17.25 5.75
CA LEU A 67 -7.73 -17.05 6.50
C LEU A 67 -7.42 -15.56 6.50
N ASP A 68 -6.91 -15.02 7.61
CA ASP A 68 -6.39 -13.65 7.61
C ASP A 68 -5.15 -13.53 6.70
N THR A 69 -5.01 -12.43 5.96
CA THR A 69 -3.86 -12.23 5.06
C THR A 69 -2.55 -12.11 5.80
N GLN A 70 -2.49 -11.46 6.96
CA GLN A 70 -1.28 -11.42 7.78
C GLN A 70 -0.96 -12.83 8.29
N ASP A 71 -1.99 -13.62 8.63
CA ASP A 71 -1.74 -14.96 9.11
C ASP A 71 -1.28 -15.93 8.03
N ALA A 72 -1.87 -15.90 6.84
CA ALA A 72 -1.56 -16.88 5.80
C ALA A 72 -0.52 -16.38 4.77
N ALA A 73 -0.23 -15.08 4.74
CA ALA A 73 0.58 -14.45 3.69
C ALA A 73 1.50 -13.30 4.17
N ASP A 74 1.88 -13.25 5.46
CA ASP A 74 2.96 -12.38 5.98
C ASP A 74 4.20 -12.40 5.07
N ASN A 75 4.54 -13.59 4.60
CA ASN A 75 5.50 -13.86 3.55
C ASN A 75 4.84 -14.79 2.52
N ARG A 76 4.87 -14.40 1.24
CA ARG A 76 4.25 -15.19 0.16
C ARG A 76 4.74 -16.65 0.09
N ASN A 77 5.94 -16.92 0.59
CA ASN A 77 6.56 -18.24 0.63
C ASN A 77 6.50 -18.91 2.02
N ARG A 78 5.82 -18.30 2.99
CA ARG A 78 5.55 -18.91 4.29
C ARG A 78 4.85 -20.25 4.08
N LEU A 79 5.36 -21.28 4.74
CA LEU A 79 4.79 -22.62 4.65
C LEU A 79 3.52 -22.71 5.51
N LEU A 80 2.46 -23.20 4.88
CA LEU A 80 1.24 -23.62 5.55
C LEU A 80 1.22 -25.15 5.57
N GLU A 81 1.09 -25.72 6.76
CA GLU A 81 0.96 -27.15 6.95
C GLU A 81 -0.51 -27.50 7.20
N ILE A 82 -1.05 -28.38 6.36
CA ILE A 82 -2.45 -28.80 6.44
C ILE A 82 -2.48 -30.25 6.91
N TRP A 83 -3.13 -30.48 8.04
CA TRP A 83 -3.33 -31.81 8.61
C TRP A 83 -4.72 -32.31 8.25
N VAL A 84 -4.79 -33.51 7.66
CA VAL A 84 -6.05 -34.18 7.34
C VAL A 84 -6.31 -35.24 8.41
N MET A 85 -7.48 -35.13 9.03
CA MET A 85 -7.85 -35.85 10.25
C MET A 85 -9.19 -36.55 10.07
N TYR A 86 -9.49 -37.53 10.92
CA TYR A 86 -10.82 -38.10 11.04
C TYR A 86 -11.27 -38.14 12.50
N LYS A 87 -12.58 -38.16 12.72
CA LYS A 87 -13.24 -38.54 13.98
C LYS A 87 -13.92 -39.88 13.77
N ASP A 88 -13.67 -40.83 14.66
CA ASP A 88 -14.43 -42.09 14.68
C ASP A 88 -15.78 -41.92 15.36
N VAL A 89 -16.55 -43.02 15.44
CA VAL A 89 -17.90 -43.05 16.00
C VAL A 89 -17.96 -42.61 17.47
N ASP A 90 -16.88 -42.80 18.21
CA ASP A 90 -16.73 -42.39 19.61
C ASP A 90 -16.24 -40.92 19.73
N GLY A 91 -16.04 -40.25 18.60
CA GLY A 91 -15.54 -38.87 18.53
C GLY A 91 -14.03 -38.75 18.73
N LYS A 92 -13.29 -39.86 18.77
CA LYS A 92 -11.83 -39.85 18.93
C LYS A 92 -11.17 -39.44 17.63
N GLU A 93 -10.26 -38.48 17.73
CA GLU A 93 -9.52 -37.98 16.57
C GLU A 93 -8.38 -38.94 16.17
N GLY A 94 -8.23 -39.13 14.86
CA GLY A 94 -7.11 -39.84 14.26
C GLY A 94 -6.53 -39.10 13.06
N TYR A 95 -5.30 -39.48 12.71
CA TYR A 95 -4.46 -38.77 11.74
C TYR A 95 -4.42 -39.53 10.41
N ILE A 96 -4.84 -38.88 9.32
CA ILE A 96 -4.76 -39.43 7.95
C ILE A 96 -3.39 -39.14 7.35
N GLY A 97 -2.97 -37.89 7.41
CA GLY A 97 -1.69 -37.40 6.88
C GLY A 97 -1.67 -35.87 6.78
N LYS A 98 -0.61 -35.33 6.16
CA LYS A 98 -0.43 -33.89 5.97
C LYS A 98 0.17 -33.54 4.63
N PHE A 99 0.08 -32.27 4.27
CA PHE A 99 0.81 -31.70 3.14
C PHE A 99 1.21 -30.25 3.42
N LEU A 100 2.16 -29.74 2.63
CA LEU A 100 2.61 -28.36 2.69
C LEU A 100 2.15 -27.58 1.45
N THR A 101 1.82 -26.31 1.66
CA THR A 101 1.59 -25.33 0.59
C THR A 101 2.06 -23.94 1.00
N THR A 102 1.88 -22.95 0.13
CA THR A 102 2.14 -21.54 0.41
C THR A 102 1.04 -20.70 -0.22
N TYR A 103 0.85 -19.47 0.27
CA TYR A 103 0.01 -18.48 -0.39
C TYR A 103 0.40 -18.28 -1.86
N ALA A 104 1.71 -18.17 -2.16
CA ALA A 104 2.20 -18.00 -3.53
C ALA A 104 1.77 -19.14 -4.45
N LYS A 105 1.78 -20.38 -3.96
CA LYS A 105 1.35 -21.55 -4.73
C LYS A 105 -0.17 -21.56 -4.96
N MET A 106 -0.95 -21.31 -3.92
CA MET A 106 -2.41 -21.28 -4.02
C MET A 106 -2.92 -20.12 -4.90
N LYS A 107 -2.19 -19.00 -4.96
CA LYS A 107 -2.52 -17.84 -5.79
C LYS A 107 -2.59 -18.12 -7.29
N TYR A 108 -1.94 -19.18 -7.77
CA TYR A 108 -2.11 -19.63 -9.17
C TYR A 108 -3.52 -20.19 -9.46
N GLY A 109 -4.34 -20.38 -8.43
CA GLY A 109 -5.72 -20.83 -8.56
C GLY A 109 -5.87 -22.34 -8.69
N PRO A 110 -7.11 -22.83 -8.85
CA PRO A 110 -7.41 -24.25 -9.04
C PRO A 110 -6.71 -24.82 -10.27
N GLY A 111 -6.21 -26.05 -10.19
CA GLY A 111 -5.54 -26.72 -11.30
C GLY A 111 -4.59 -27.83 -10.85
N SER A 112 -3.95 -28.50 -11.82
CA SER A 112 -3.04 -29.63 -11.58
C SER A 112 -1.88 -29.29 -10.63
N ASP A 113 -1.44 -28.04 -10.63
CA ASP A 113 -0.33 -27.58 -9.77
C ASP A 113 -0.73 -27.47 -8.30
N ASN A 114 -2.03 -27.34 -8.02
CA ASN A 114 -2.61 -27.23 -6.68
C ASN A 114 -3.35 -28.51 -6.24
N VAL A 115 -2.77 -29.65 -6.60
CA VAL A 115 -3.12 -30.99 -6.09
C VAL A 115 -2.00 -31.47 -5.17
N TYR A 116 -2.35 -31.90 -3.96
CA TYR A 116 -1.42 -32.24 -2.90
C TYR A 116 -1.60 -33.70 -2.48
N SER A 117 -0.52 -34.48 -2.48
CA SER A 117 -0.53 -35.82 -1.88
C SER A 117 -0.55 -35.69 -0.36
N VAL A 118 -1.50 -36.36 0.29
CA VAL A 118 -1.60 -36.41 1.75
C VAL A 118 -0.65 -37.47 2.28
N ILE A 119 0.33 -37.09 3.08
CA ILE A 119 1.41 -37.98 3.53
C ILE A 119 1.29 -38.29 5.03
N ASN A 120 1.26 -39.57 5.36
CA ASN A 120 1.36 -40.06 6.71
C ASN A 120 2.80 -40.52 6.98
N ASP A 121 3.55 -39.76 7.78
CA ASP A 121 4.96 -40.05 8.03
C ASP A 121 5.17 -41.40 8.73
N VAL A 122 4.23 -41.83 9.57
CA VAL A 122 4.27 -43.14 10.23
C VAL A 122 4.10 -44.27 9.21
N LYS A 123 3.07 -44.20 8.35
CA LYS A 123 2.87 -45.21 7.29
C LYS A 123 4.04 -45.23 6.31
N LYS A 124 4.57 -44.05 5.95
CA LYS A 124 5.73 -43.90 5.05
C LYS A 124 7.00 -44.53 5.63
N ALA A 125 7.22 -44.40 6.94
CA ALA A 125 8.35 -45.05 7.61
C ALA A 125 8.19 -46.58 7.71
N GLN A 126 6.95 -47.08 7.84
CA GLN A 126 6.66 -48.49 8.07
C GLN A 126 6.47 -49.31 6.78
N LYS A 127 5.91 -48.74 5.72
CA LYS A 127 5.50 -49.45 4.50
C LYS A 127 6.27 -48.94 3.29
N LYS A 128 7.15 -49.78 2.72
CA LYS A 128 7.96 -49.43 1.54
C LYS A 128 7.14 -49.11 0.28
N SER A 129 5.94 -49.69 0.14
CA SER A 129 5.03 -49.45 -0.99
C SER A 129 4.06 -48.29 -0.77
N TYR A 130 4.16 -47.56 0.33
CA TYR A 130 3.27 -46.44 0.62
C TYR A 130 3.56 -45.25 -0.29
N GLU A 131 2.54 -44.82 -1.04
CA GLU A 131 2.63 -43.63 -1.89
C GLU A 131 2.03 -42.38 -1.23
N ASN A 132 0.78 -42.48 -0.75
CA ASN A 132 0.04 -41.41 -0.07
C ASN A 132 -1.23 -41.98 0.59
N SER A 133 -1.89 -41.17 1.41
CA SER A 133 -3.18 -41.46 2.07
C SER A 133 -4.36 -40.78 1.34
N GLY A 134 -4.25 -40.60 0.02
CA GLY A 134 -5.15 -39.80 -0.80
C GLY A 134 -4.58 -38.43 -1.19
N LYS A 135 -5.43 -37.60 -1.80
CA LYS A 135 -5.07 -36.27 -2.31
C LYS A 135 -6.02 -35.19 -1.82
N MET A 136 -5.51 -33.96 -1.75
CA MET A 136 -6.26 -32.73 -1.49
C MET A 136 -6.13 -31.81 -2.68
N GLU A 137 -7.23 -31.22 -3.14
CA GLU A 137 -7.29 -30.34 -4.30
C GLU A 137 -7.84 -28.98 -3.91
N LEU A 138 -7.16 -27.92 -4.38
CA LEU A 138 -7.68 -26.55 -4.26
C LEU A 138 -8.82 -26.34 -5.25
N VAL A 139 -10.03 -26.11 -4.75
CA VAL A 139 -11.23 -25.86 -5.56
C VAL A 139 -11.44 -24.37 -5.80
N LYS A 140 -11.12 -23.54 -4.80
CA LYS A 140 -11.26 -22.09 -4.87
C LYS A 140 -10.13 -21.41 -4.13
N PHE A 141 -9.63 -20.33 -4.72
CA PHE A 141 -8.78 -19.36 -4.06
C PHE A 141 -9.22 -17.96 -4.51
N THR A 142 -9.60 -17.12 -3.56
CA THR A 142 -9.89 -15.71 -3.81
C THR A 142 -9.13 -14.90 -2.79
N ASP A 143 -8.19 -14.13 -3.30
CA ASP A 143 -7.45 -13.18 -2.52
C ASP A 143 -8.25 -11.88 -2.44
N VAL A 144 -8.82 -11.59 -1.27
CA VAL A 144 -9.53 -10.34 -1.01
C VAL A 144 -8.56 -9.28 -0.46
N SER A 145 -7.24 -9.53 -0.51
CA SER A 145 -6.23 -8.51 -0.20
C SER A 145 -6.25 -7.38 -1.22
N PHE A 146 -6.27 -6.17 -0.70
CA PHE A 146 -6.38 -4.96 -1.48
C PHE A 146 -4.98 -4.67 -2.05
N TYR A 147 -4.86 -4.52 -3.37
CA TYR A 147 -3.61 -4.07 -3.98
C TYR A 147 -3.15 -2.75 -3.34
N SER A 148 -1.87 -2.68 -2.98
CA SER A 148 -1.28 -1.48 -2.41
C SER A 148 -1.13 -0.39 -3.47
N PHE A 149 -0.89 0.85 -3.03
CA PHE A 149 -0.55 1.95 -3.94
C PHE A 149 0.63 1.59 -4.86
N LEU A 150 1.69 0.98 -4.30
CA LEU A 150 2.88 0.60 -5.07
C LEU A 150 2.58 -0.52 -6.09
N ASP A 151 1.68 -1.45 -5.78
CA ASP A 151 1.29 -2.49 -6.74
C ASP A 151 0.71 -1.86 -8.02
N TYR A 152 -0.15 -0.85 -7.89
CA TYR A 152 -0.70 -0.12 -9.05
C TYR A 152 0.37 0.68 -9.80
N ILE A 153 1.25 1.41 -9.10
CA ILE A 153 2.32 2.18 -9.74
C ILE A 153 3.25 1.25 -10.55
N VAL A 154 3.69 0.13 -9.95
CA VAL A 154 4.56 -0.86 -10.61
C VAL A 154 3.84 -1.60 -11.74
N SER A 155 2.51 -1.67 -11.69
CA SER A 155 1.66 -2.18 -12.79
C SER A 155 1.50 -1.20 -13.96
N GLY A 156 2.01 0.03 -13.82
CA GLY A 156 1.96 1.07 -14.85
C GLY A 156 0.87 2.11 -14.68
N THR A 157 0.22 2.22 -13.53
CA THR A 157 -0.66 3.36 -13.23
C THR A 157 0.16 4.65 -13.19
N GLN A 158 -0.29 5.66 -13.93
CA GLN A 158 0.32 6.97 -14.04
C GLN A 158 -0.45 8.00 -13.21
N LEU A 159 0.28 8.93 -12.59
CA LEU A 159 -0.31 10.06 -11.87
C LEU A 159 -0.24 11.31 -12.72
N HIS A 160 -1.37 11.95 -12.98
CA HIS A 160 -1.43 13.26 -13.63
C HIS A 160 -1.55 14.34 -12.56
N PHE A 161 -0.68 15.34 -12.60
CA PHE A 161 -0.73 16.45 -11.65
C PHE A 161 -1.31 17.69 -12.34
N GLU A 162 -2.47 18.13 -11.84
CA GLU A 162 -3.18 19.31 -12.28
C GLU A 162 -3.08 20.43 -11.26
N ILE A 163 -2.88 21.66 -11.72
CA ILE A 163 -2.64 22.83 -10.86
C ILE A 163 -3.68 23.89 -11.22
N GLY A 164 -4.51 24.29 -10.27
CA GLY A 164 -5.41 25.44 -10.41
C GLY A 164 -4.94 26.59 -9.52
N VAL A 165 -4.80 27.78 -10.07
CA VAL A 165 -4.40 28.98 -9.33
C VAL A 165 -5.52 30.00 -9.34
N ASP A 166 -5.90 30.44 -8.15
CA ASP A 166 -6.90 31.48 -7.94
C ASP A 166 -6.29 32.88 -8.07
N PHE A 167 -6.77 33.62 -9.05
CA PHE A 167 -6.41 35.02 -9.29
C PHE A 167 -7.41 36.00 -8.70
N SER A 168 -8.50 35.53 -8.07
CA SER A 168 -9.48 36.42 -7.46
C SER A 168 -8.88 37.16 -6.27
N SER A 169 -9.36 38.39 -6.06
CA SER A 169 -9.00 39.19 -4.91
C SER A 169 -10.13 40.17 -4.56
N PRO A 170 -10.59 40.19 -3.30
CA PRO A 170 -11.69 41.07 -2.88
C PRO A 170 -11.30 42.56 -2.89
N GLU A 171 -10.01 42.86 -2.68
CA GLU A 171 -9.45 44.21 -2.65
C GLU A 171 -8.15 44.28 -3.48
N PRO A 172 -7.70 45.49 -3.88
CA PRO A 172 -6.39 45.65 -4.51
C PRO A 172 -5.29 45.09 -3.61
N VAL A 173 -4.60 44.06 -4.07
CA VAL A 173 -3.53 43.40 -3.32
C VAL A 173 -2.33 44.36 -3.22
N HIS A 174 -1.86 44.61 -2.00
CA HIS A 174 -0.60 45.33 -1.80
C HIS A 174 0.56 44.55 -2.44
N GLU A 175 1.51 45.26 -3.06
CA GLU A 175 2.61 44.63 -3.80
C GLU A 175 3.40 43.63 -2.95
N LEU A 176 3.59 43.91 -1.65
CA LEU A 176 4.27 43.02 -0.72
C LEU A 176 3.50 41.71 -0.49
N ASP A 177 2.17 41.79 -0.34
CA ASP A 177 1.31 40.61 -0.17
C ASP A 177 1.28 39.77 -1.45
N GLN A 178 1.33 40.42 -2.61
CA GLN A 178 1.45 39.72 -3.88
C GLN A 178 2.79 38.98 -4.01
N ARG A 179 3.92 39.65 -3.71
CA ARG A 179 5.25 39.02 -3.73
C ARG A 179 5.34 37.84 -2.77
N ARG A 180 4.75 37.97 -1.58
CA ARG A 180 4.67 36.88 -0.60
C ARG A 180 3.86 35.71 -1.12
N PHE A 181 2.67 35.97 -1.68
CA PHE A 181 1.85 34.93 -2.30
C PHE A 181 2.60 34.22 -3.43
N ASP A 182 3.29 34.95 -4.31
CA ASP A 182 4.04 34.37 -5.42
C ASP A 182 5.16 33.43 -4.92
N GLY A 183 5.88 33.82 -3.87
CA GLY A 183 6.91 32.99 -3.24
C GLY A 183 6.35 31.73 -2.57
N GLU A 184 5.25 31.87 -1.82
CA GLU A 184 4.56 30.74 -1.19
C GLU A 184 3.98 29.77 -2.23
N LEU A 185 3.40 30.29 -3.32
CA LEU A 185 2.83 29.52 -4.43
C LEU A 185 3.92 28.70 -5.12
N HIS A 186 5.02 29.37 -5.49
CA HIS A 186 6.17 28.73 -6.11
C HIS A 186 6.73 27.62 -5.22
N MET A 187 6.88 27.87 -3.92
CA MET A 187 7.37 26.89 -2.96
C MET A 187 6.44 25.67 -2.89
N ALA A 188 5.13 25.89 -2.79
CA ALA A 188 4.15 24.82 -2.64
C ALA A 188 3.99 23.97 -3.92
N ILE A 189 3.91 24.61 -5.10
CA ILE A 189 3.90 23.91 -6.40
C ILE A 189 5.15 23.05 -6.54
N ARG A 190 6.34 23.57 -6.20
CA ARG A 190 7.58 22.80 -6.28
C ARG A 190 7.66 21.69 -5.23
N ALA A 191 7.18 21.91 -4.01
CA ALA A 191 7.17 20.89 -2.95
C ALA A 191 6.36 19.66 -3.37
N ILE A 192 5.13 19.88 -3.87
CA ILE A 192 4.22 18.80 -4.29
C ILE A 192 4.65 18.22 -5.64
N GLY A 193 4.83 19.10 -6.63
CA GLY A 193 5.09 18.72 -8.01
C GLY A 193 6.43 17.99 -8.21
N SER A 194 7.47 18.30 -7.42
CA SER A 194 8.77 17.63 -7.57
C SER A 194 8.71 16.14 -7.24
N ILE A 195 7.77 15.73 -6.39
CA ILE A 195 7.52 14.33 -6.03
C ILE A 195 6.61 13.66 -7.06
N ILE A 196 5.46 14.28 -7.38
CA ILE A 196 4.50 13.67 -8.33
C ILE A 196 5.09 13.55 -9.74
N ARG A 197 6.00 14.46 -10.12
CA ARG A 197 6.71 14.48 -11.41
C ARG A 197 7.27 13.13 -11.84
N ASP A 198 7.77 12.32 -10.91
CA ASP A 198 8.41 11.04 -11.24
C ASP A 198 7.37 9.95 -11.60
N TYR A 199 6.11 10.16 -11.23
CA TYR A 199 4.96 9.33 -11.59
C TYR A 199 4.15 9.92 -12.76
N THR A 200 4.52 11.12 -13.25
CA THR A 200 3.80 11.84 -14.30
C THR A 200 4.38 11.56 -15.69
N PRO A 201 3.56 11.13 -16.66
CA PRO A 201 4.03 10.82 -18.00
C PRO A 201 4.57 12.08 -18.67
N ASN A 202 5.80 11.99 -19.20
CA ASN A 202 6.49 13.08 -19.90
C ASN A 202 6.64 14.39 -19.09
N ARG A 203 6.37 14.37 -17.78
CA ARG A 203 6.40 15.55 -16.90
C ARG A 203 5.55 16.71 -17.44
N LEU A 204 4.39 16.37 -18.00
CA LEU A 204 3.39 17.30 -18.50
C LEU A 204 2.36 17.57 -17.40
N PHE A 205 2.09 18.85 -17.15
CA PHE A 205 1.22 19.29 -16.07
C PHE A 205 0.09 20.14 -16.63
N ALA A 206 -1.16 19.84 -16.27
CA ALA A 206 -2.27 20.71 -16.66
C ALA A 206 -2.36 21.90 -15.70
N ALA A 207 -2.49 23.12 -16.23
CA ALA A 207 -2.55 24.34 -15.44
C ALA A 207 -3.79 25.17 -15.77
N PHE A 208 -4.55 25.52 -14.73
CA PHE A 208 -5.80 26.24 -14.78
C PHE A 208 -5.71 27.54 -13.99
N GLY A 209 -6.41 28.57 -14.45
CA GLY A 209 -6.66 29.79 -13.72
C GLY A 209 -8.13 29.90 -13.29
N ILE A 210 -8.36 30.56 -12.16
CA ILE A 210 -9.67 30.76 -11.54
C ILE A 210 -9.84 32.24 -11.21
N GLY A 211 -11.06 32.77 -11.37
CA GLY A 211 -11.43 34.07 -10.81
C GLY A 211 -10.81 35.27 -11.50
N ALA A 212 -10.81 35.33 -12.84
CA ALA A 212 -10.25 36.48 -13.56
C ALA A 212 -11.03 36.86 -14.84
N LYS A 213 -10.90 38.12 -15.24
CA LYS A 213 -11.24 38.61 -16.58
C LYS A 213 -10.09 38.32 -17.52
N ILE A 214 -10.35 37.53 -18.55
CA ILE A 214 -9.30 37.05 -19.47
C ILE A 214 -9.32 37.78 -20.82
N PRO A 215 -8.15 38.19 -21.35
CA PRO A 215 -8.08 38.82 -22.67
C PRO A 215 -8.47 37.83 -23.79
N PRO A 216 -8.82 38.33 -24.99
CA PRO A 216 -8.85 39.75 -25.40
C PRO A 216 -10.16 40.46 -25.03
N THR A 217 -11.24 39.73 -24.74
CA THR A 217 -12.57 40.32 -24.51
C THR A 217 -12.84 40.64 -23.04
N PHE A 218 -11.94 40.27 -22.12
CA PHE A 218 -12.05 40.49 -20.66
C PHE A 218 -13.35 39.97 -20.06
N HIS A 219 -13.81 38.83 -20.57
CA HIS A 219 -14.94 38.11 -20.02
C HIS A 219 -14.54 37.46 -18.69
N GLU A 220 -15.47 37.47 -17.73
CA GLU A 220 -15.27 36.86 -16.42
C GLU A 220 -15.22 35.35 -16.55
N SER A 221 -14.15 34.73 -16.05
CA SER A 221 -13.97 33.29 -16.05
C SER A 221 -13.52 32.76 -14.70
N ASN A 222 -14.10 31.63 -14.32
CA ASN A 222 -13.71 30.83 -13.15
C ASN A 222 -13.03 29.51 -13.55
N GLU A 223 -12.78 29.32 -14.85
CA GLU A 223 -12.07 28.17 -15.42
C GLU A 223 -11.45 28.62 -16.75
N PHE A 224 -10.13 28.75 -16.79
CA PHE A 224 -9.39 29.01 -18.04
C PHE A 224 -8.03 28.32 -18.02
N PHE A 225 -7.43 28.11 -19.19
CA PHE A 225 -6.11 27.49 -19.28
C PHE A 225 -5.03 28.54 -19.02
N LEU A 226 -4.16 28.28 -18.07
CA LEU A 226 -3.16 29.22 -17.59
C LEU A 226 -2.15 29.63 -18.69
N ASN A 227 -1.98 28.77 -19.69
CA ASN A 227 -1.10 29.00 -20.84
C ASN A 227 -1.78 29.79 -21.99
N PHE A 228 -3.08 30.09 -21.91
CA PHE A 228 -3.91 30.67 -22.98
C PHE A 228 -3.84 29.90 -24.32
N SER A 229 -3.63 28.59 -24.26
CA SER A 229 -3.62 27.69 -25.41
C SER A 229 -4.97 26.97 -25.57
N MET A 230 -5.07 26.09 -26.56
CA MET A 230 -6.23 25.20 -26.76
C MET A 230 -6.28 24.04 -25.76
N ASP A 231 -5.17 23.74 -25.08
CA ASP A 231 -5.07 22.72 -24.05
C ASP A 231 -4.40 23.29 -22.79
N PRO A 232 -4.65 22.72 -21.59
CA PRO A 232 -4.08 23.24 -20.36
C PRO A 232 -2.62 22.82 -20.11
N ILE A 233 -1.95 22.16 -21.05
CA ILE A 233 -0.70 21.46 -20.75
C ILE A 233 0.51 22.41 -20.74
N CYS A 234 1.29 22.32 -19.68
CA CYS A 234 2.57 22.97 -19.48
C CYS A 234 3.69 21.92 -19.43
N ARG A 235 4.85 22.25 -20.02
CA ARG A 235 6.04 21.38 -19.98
C ARG A 235 6.83 21.65 -18.71
N GLY A 236 6.87 20.67 -17.80
CA GLY A 236 7.58 20.80 -16.54
C GLY A 236 6.93 21.81 -15.57
N LEU A 237 7.40 21.84 -14.32
CA LEU A 237 6.94 22.81 -13.34
C LEU A 237 7.35 24.24 -13.71
N ASP A 238 8.49 24.42 -14.36
CA ASP A 238 8.93 25.74 -14.82
C ASP A 238 7.98 26.31 -15.89
N GLY A 239 7.43 25.46 -16.77
CA GLY A 239 6.41 25.87 -17.72
C GLY A 239 5.11 26.33 -17.05
N VAL A 240 4.74 25.72 -15.93
CA VAL A 240 3.58 26.15 -15.13
C VAL A 240 3.86 27.51 -14.49
N MET A 241 5.04 27.70 -13.90
CA MET A 241 5.42 28.98 -13.26
C MET A 241 5.51 30.11 -14.29
N GLU A 242 5.98 29.84 -15.50
CA GLU A 242 6.01 30.82 -16.58
C GLU A 242 4.60 31.22 -17.03
N ALA A 243 3.71 30.23 -17.21
CA ALA A 243 2.31 30.47 -17.54
C ALA A 243 1.61 31.30 -16.44
N TYR A 244 1.89 31.03 -15.16
CA TYR A 244 1.40 31.80 -14.03
C TYR A 244 1.82 33.28 -14.11
N ARG A 245 3.12 33.56 -14.23
CA ARG A 245 3.65 34.94 -14.31
C ARG A 245 3.07 35.70 -15.50
N LYS A 246 2.99 35.04 -16.65
CA LYS A 246 2.38 35.63 -17.85
C LYS A 246 0.90 35.97 -17.60
N THR A 247 0.14 35.05 -17.02
CA THR A 247 -1.29 35.26 -16.68
C THR A 247 -1.47 36.45 -15.76
N GLN A 248 -0.67 36.53 -14.70
CA GLN A 248 -0.74 37.58 -13.68
C GLN A 248 -0.65 39.00 -14.27
N THR A 249 0.08 39.19 -15.38
CA THR A 249 0.21 40.50 -16.04
C THR A 249 -0.89 40.81 -17.06
N MET A 250 -1.65 39.80 -17.49
CA MET A 250 -2.62 39.92 -18.58
C MET A 250 -4.07 39.92 -18.12
N VAL A 251 -4.36 39.38 -16.94
CA VAL A 251 -5.74 39.23 -16.44
C VAL A 251 -6.10 40.31 -15.43
N THR A 252 -7.39 40.57 -15.27
CA THR A 252 -7.90 41.40 -14.17
C THR A 252 -8.61 40.51 -13.14
N PRO A 253 -8.19 40.49 -11.86
CA PRO A 253 -8.84 39.72 -10.80
C PRO A 253 -10.36 39.96 -10.70
N LEU A 254 -11.13 38.89 -10.48
CA LEU A 254 -12.50 38.99 -9.98
C LEU A 254 -12.50 39.19 -8.47
N LYS A 255 -13.61 39.68 -7.91
CA LYS A 255 -13.76 39.84 -6.46
C LYS A 255 -14.06 38.52 -5.74
N GLU A 256 -14.79 37.63 -6.41
CA GLU A 256 -15.24 36.36 -5.86
C GLU A 256 -14.40 35.21 -6.40
N SER A 257 -14.10 34.23 -5.55
CA SER A 257 -13.51 32.95 -5.95
C SER A 257 -14.60 31.90 -6.12
N LYS A 258 -14.57 31.16 -7.24
CA LYS A 258 -15.43 30.00 -7.49
C LYS A 258 -14.60 28.81 -7.94
N LEU A 259 -14.40 27.82 -7.06
CA LEU A 259 -13.50 26.69 -7.31
C LEU A 259 -14.20 25.51 -8.01
N SER A 260 -15.52 25.39 -7.87
CA SER A 260 -16.30 24.28 -8.40
C SER A 260 -16.19 24.07 -9.92
N PRO A 261 -16.01 25.09 -10.79
CA PRO A 261 -15.83 24.87 -12.22
C PRO A 261 -14.61 24.01 -12.55
N VAL A 262 -13.44 24.35 -12.01
CA VAL A 262 -12.21 23.58 -12.23
C VAL A 262 -12.29 22.18 -11.63
N ILE A 263 -12.89 22.02 -10.43
CA ILE A 263 -13.13 20.69 -9.85
C ILE A 263 -13.97 19.84 -10.83
N ASN A 264 -15.09 20.37 -11.30
CA ASN A 264 -15.96 19.65 -12.24
C ASN A 264 -15.26 19.34 -13.58
N TYR A 265 -14.43 20.25 -14.09
CA TYR A 265 -13.65 20.01 -15.30
C TYR A 265 -12.71 18.82 -15.15
N VAL A 266 -11.90 18.82 -14.09
CA VAL A 266 -10.91 17.76 -13.86
C VAL A 266 -11.60 16.44 -13.50
N THR A 267 -12.71 16.47 -12.75
CA THR A 267 -13.55 15.29 -12.53
C THR A 267 -14.01 14.68 -13.86
N ARG A 268 -14.59 15.46 -14.78
CA ARG A 268 -14.98 14.95 -16.11
C ARG A 268 -13.80 14.39 -16.90
N MET A 269 -12.65 15.06 -16.87
CA MET A 269 -11.44 14.62 -17.55
C MET A 269 -10.96 13.27 -17.00
N SER A 270 -10.87 13.15 -15.68
CA SER A 270 -10.41 11.95 -14.98
C SER A 270 -11.28 10.72 -15.27
N HIS A 271 -12.61 10.86 -15.38
CA HIS A 271 -13.46 9.74 -15.79
C HIS A 271 -13.13 9.21 -17.18
N ARG A 272 -12.76 10.08 -18.13
CA ARG A 272 -12.47 9.68 -19.52
C ARG A 272 -11.16 8.89 -19.63
N SER A 273 -10.13 9.30 -18.89
CA SER A 273 -8.80 8.69 -18.91
C SER A 273 -8.65 7.53 -17.92
N GLY A 274 -9.22 7.64 -16.72
CA GLY A 274 -8.85 6.78 -15.59
C GLY A 274 -9.72 5.54 -15.37
N PHE A 275 -10.78 5.31 -16.16
CA PHE A 275 -11.74 4.20 -15.94
C PHE A 275 -11.13 2.79 -15.95
N ARG A 276 -9.92 2.61 -16.49
CA ARG A 276 -9.17 1.33 -16.50
C ARG A 276 -8.06 1.25 -15.44
N GLY A 277 -7.94 2.26 -14.58
CA GLY A 277 -6.90 2.36 -13.57
C GLY A 277 -5.50 2.67 -14.08
N LEU A 278 -5.35 2.98 -15.38
CA LEU A 278 -4.05 3.38 -15.97
C LEU A 278 -3.69 4.83 -15.66
N HIS A 279 -4.69 5.68 -15.44
CA HIS A 279 -4.51 7.11 -15.19
C HIS A 279 -5.25 7.48 -13.91
N TYR A 280 -4.56 8.13 -13.00
CA TYR A 280 -5.12 8.69 -11.78
C TYR A 280 -4.72 10.16 -11.67
N HIS A 281 -5.64 11.01 -11.24
CA HIS A 281 -5.49 12.46 -11.30
C HIS A 281 -5.29 13.04 -9.89
N VAL A 282 -4.47 14.08 -9.78
CA VAL A 282 -4.18 14.81 -8.54
C VAL A 282 -4.29 16.30 -8.84
N LEU A 283 -5.42 16.89 -8.46
CA LEU A 283 -5.69 18.31 -8.62
C LEU A 283 -5.26 19.08 -7.37
N ALA A 284 -4.33 20.02 -7.50
CA ALA A 284 -3.99 21.00 -6.47
C ALA A 284 -4.56 22.38 -6.82
N LEU A 285 -5.48 22.87 -5.98
CA LEU A 285 -6.09 24.20 -6.07
C LEU A 285 -5.46 25.13 -5.05
N PHE A 286 -4.84 26.21 -5.51
CA PHE A 286 -4.25 27.25 -4.69
C PHE A 286 -5.19 28.43 -4.64
N THR A 287 -5.76 28.71 -3.46
CA THR A 287 -6.72 29.80 -3.27
C THR A 287 -6.23 30.81 -2.24
N ARG A 288 -6.47 32.10 -2.52
CA ARG A 288 -6.14 33.25 -1.68
C ARG A 288 -7.30 34.23 -1.54
N GLY A 289 -8.53 33.78 -1.79
CA GLY A 289 -9.72 34.61 -1.82
C GLY A 289 -10.85 34.02 -1.00
N GLU A 290 -11.89 34.82 -0.78
CA GLU A 290 -13.13 34.31 -0.19
C GLU A 290 -13.82 33.39 -1.21
N VAL A 291 -13.90 32.11 -0.86
CA VAL A 291 -14.56 31.10 -1.69
C VAL A 291 -16.06 31.18 -1.48
N THR A 292 -16.77 31.62 -2.52
CA THR A 292 -18.20 31.94 -2.45
C THR A 292 -19.13 30.78 -2.82
N ASP A 293 -18.62 29.81 -3.60
CA ASP A 293 -19.39 28.70 -4.16
C ASP A 293 -19.34 27.42 -3.31
N LEU A 294 -19.45 27.58 -1.98
CA LEU A 294 -19.32 26.47 -1.02
C LEU A 294 -20.32 25.33 -1.25
N LYS A 295 -21.54 25.64 -1.71
CA LYS A 295 -22.58 24.64 -2.00
C LYS A 295 -22.23 23.84 -3.25
N GLU A 296 -21.75 24.51 -4.27
CA GLU A 296 -21.34 23.95 -5.55
C GLU A 296 -20.07 23.11 -5.38
N ILE A 297 -19.11 23.55 -4.54
CA ILE A 297 -17.95 22.74 -4.16
C ILE A 297 -18.40 21.46 -3.47
N GLN A 298 -19.31 21.53 -2.50
CA GLN A 298 -19.83 20.32 -1.84
C GLN A 298 -20.45 19.35 -2.85
N GLN A 299 -21.16 19.86 -3.87
CA GLN A 299 -21.73 19.04 -4.94
C GLN A 299 -20.64 18.46 -5.86
N ALA A 300 -19.65 19.27 -6.25
CA ALA A 300 -18.53 18.84 -7.09
C ALA A 300 -17.68 17.75 -6.41
N LEU A 301 -17.39 17.90 -5.11
CA LEU A 301 -16.70 16.89 -4.30
C LEU A 301 -17.51 15.59 -4.20
N ASN A 302 -18.83 15.70 -4.06
CA ASN A 302 -19.72 14.55 -4.09
C ASN A 302 -19.67 13.80 -5.43
N SER A 303 -19.64 14.54 -6.55
CA SER A 303 -19.51 13.98 -7.89
C SER A 303 -18.08 13.49 -8.20
N ALA A 304 -17.06 13.95 -7.47
CA ALA A 304 -15.69 13.45 -7.61
C ALA A 304 -15.45 12.15 -6.82
N SER A 305 -16.36 11.76 -5.92
CA SER A 305 -16.17 10.62 -5.01
C SER A 305 -15.96 9.28 -5.72
N ASP A 306 -16.52 9.10 -6.91
CA ASP A 306 -16.37 7.93 -7.78
C ASP A 306 -15.41 8.16 -8.97
N ALA A 307 -14.74 9.31 -9.04
CA ALA A 307 -13.75 9.61 -10.07
C ALA A 307 -12.34 9.11 -9.70
N PRO A 308 -11.44 8.81 -10.66
CA PRO A 308 -10.03 8.50 -10.40
C PRO A 308 -9.24 9.78 -10.09
N LEU A 309 -9.60 10.45 -8.99
CA LEU A 309 -9.15 11.79 -8.65
C LEU A 309 -8.92 11.95 -7.14
N SER A 310 -7.84 12.64 -6.79
CA SER A 310 -7.59 13.28 -5.50
C SER A 310 -7.56 14.81 -5.67
N ILE A 311 -8.15 15.54 -4.73
CA ILE A 311 -8.25 17.00 -4.75
C ILE A 311 -7.55 17.55 -3.51
N LEU A 312 -6.59 18.45 -3.72
CA LEU A 312 -5.86 19.16 -2.69
C LEU A 312 -6.28 20.63 -2.77
N ILE A 313 -6.88 21.17 -1.71
CA ILE A 313 -7.26 22.58 -1.64
C ILE A 313 -6.33 23.27 -0.65
N ILE A 314 -5.51 24.19 -1.16
CA ILE A 314 -4.41 24.83 -0.45
C ILE A 314 -4.78 26.31 -0.28
N GLY A 315 -5.24 26.65 0.92
CA GLY A 315 -5.53 28.02 1.33
C GLY A 315 -4.24 28.77 1.64
N MET A 316 -4.04 29.91 1.01
CA MET A 316 -2.85 30.75 1.11
C MET A 316 -3.17 32.11 1.73
N GLY A 317 -2.18 32.70 2.40
CA GLY A 317 -2.35 33.95 3.12
C GLY A 317 -3.22 33.84 4.38
N ASP A 318 -3.82 34.97 4.75
CA ASP A 318 -4.43 35.21 6.07
C ASP A 318 -5.97 35.17 6.06
N PHE A 319 -6.58 34.68 4.98
CA PHE A 319 -8.03 34.56 4.86
C PHE A 319 -8.62 33.49 5.81
N ASP A 320 -9.85 33.73 6.27
CA ASP A 320 -10.59 32.74 7.06
C ASP A 320 -11.15 31.63 6.15
N PHE A 321 -10.45 30.50 6.13
CA PHE A 321 -10.88 29.31 5.40
C PHE A 321 -11.77 28.36 6.21
N THR A 322 -12.23 28.75 7.41
CA THR A 322 -13.09 27.92 8.26
C THR A 322 -14.34 27.38 7.53
N PRO A 323 -15.08 28.20 6.74
CA PRO A 323 -16.24 27.69 5.98
C PRO A 323 -15.85 26.61 4.96
N LEU A 324 -14.74 26.81 4.24
CA LEU A 324 -14.23 25.88 3.24
C LEU A 324 -13.72 24.58 3.88
N GLN A 325 -13.00 24.69 4.99
CA GLN A 325 -12.54 23.53 5.76
C GLN A 325 -13.72 22.68 6.28
N LYS A 326 -14.81 23.33 6.73
CA LYS A 326 -16.05 22.64 7.13
C LYS A 326 -16.68 21.88 5.96
N VAL A 327 -16.69 22.44 4.75
CA VAL A 327 -17.17 21.73 3.55
C VAL A 327 -16.27 20.55 3.21
N CYS A 328 -14.95 20.71 3.23
CA CYS A 328 -14.00 19.64 2.92
C CYS A 328 -14.03 18.51 3.96
N SER A 329 -14.42 18.80 5.20
CA SER A 329 -14.49 17.83 6.29
C SER A 329 -15.83 17.09 6.35
N LYS A 330 -16.86 17.55 5.61
CA LYS A 330 -18.18 16.89 5.54
C LYS A 330 -18.08 15.63 4.68
N ARG A 331 -17.96 14.49 5.35
CA ARG A 331 -18.07 13.18 4.71
C ARG A 331 -19.54 12.76 4.60
N LYS A 332 -19.92 12.23 3.43
CA LYS A 332 -21.21 11.56 3.24
C LYS A 332 -21.01 10.07 3.46
N ASP A 333 -21.85 9.46 4.28
CA ASP A 333 -21.78 8.03 4.57
C ASP A 333 -21.82 7.20 3.28
N GLY A 334 -20.93 6.20 3.22
CA GLY A 334 -20.81 5.31 2.08
C GLY A 334 -20.09 5.88 0.85
N ARG A 335 -19.57 7.12 0.89
CA ARG A 335 -18.77 7.70 -0.19
C ARG A 335 -17.28 7.74 0.15
N ARG A 336 -16.45 7.57 -0.88
CA ARG A 336 -14.99 7.70 -0.79
C ARG A 336 -14.62 9.15 -0.52
N ASP A 337 -13.67 9.37 0.39
CA ASP A 337 -13.05 10.68 0.57
C ASP A 337 -12.03 10.95 -0.54
N VAL A 338 -12.03 12.18 -1.02
CA VAL A 338 -11.25 12.61 -2.20
C VAL A 338 -10.53 13.92 -1.99
N VAL A 339 -10.85 14.65 -0.92
CA VAL A 339 -10.40 16.02 -0.73
C VAL A 339 -9.52 16.14 0.51
N GLN A 340 -8.49 16.97 0.41
CA GLN A 340 -7.71 17.40 1.54
C GLN A 340 -7.58 18.91 1.53
N PHE A 341 -8.03 19.55 2.61
CA PHE A 341 -7.82 20.98 2.82
C PHE A 341 -6.54 21.23 3.63
N ILE A 342 -5.75 22.22 3.22
CA ILE A 342 -4.48 22.59 3.84
C ILE A 342 -4.42 24.11 3.92
N HIS A 343 -4.22 24.65 5.12
CA HIS A 343 -3.88 26.06 5.29
C HIS A 343 -2.37 26.20 5.27
N LEU A 344 -1.80 26.74 4.20
CA LEU A 344 -0.35 26.74 3.94
C LEU A 344 0.42 27.42 5.07
N LYS A 345 -0.10 28.53 5.60
CA LYS A 345 0.50 29.28 6.71
C LYS A 345 0.77 28.40 7.94
N SER A 346 -0.08 27.41 8.21
CA SER A 346 0.12 26.49 9.35
C SER A 346 1.35 25.59 9.22
N LEU A 347 1.90 25.44 8.01
CA LEU A 347 3.05 24.57 7.70
C LEU A 347 4.38 25.33 7.56
N LEU A 348 4.32 26.66 7.45
CA LEU A 348 5.48 27.51 7.23
C LEU A 348 6.11 27.94 8.55
N ASN A 349 7.42 27.74 8.68
CA ASN A 349 8.25 28.30 9.74
C ASN A 349 9.37 29.14 9.11
N GLY A 350 9.33 30.46 9.35
CA GLY A 350 10.31 31.40 8.80
C GLY A 350 11.70 31.32 9.45
N ALA A 351 11.82 30.70 10.63
CA ALA A 351 13.09 30.50 11.31
C ALA A 351 13.87 29.28 10.80
N GLU A 352 13.20 28.41 10.02
CA GLU A 352 13.78 27.16 9.54
C GLU A 352 14.25 27.23 8.09
N ALA A 353 15.11 26.29 7.73
CA ALA A 353 15.60 26.17 6.36
C ALA A 353 14.43 25.92 5.37
N PRO A 354 14.45 26.53 4.17
CA PRO A 354 13.35 26.40 3.20
C PRO A 354 13.00 24.97 2.78
N TRP A 355 13.96 24.04 2.81
CA TRP A 355 13.72 22.64 2.46
C TRP A 355 12.81 21.93 3.47
N LEU A 356 12.86 22.32 4.74
CA LEU A 356 12.05 21.71 5.79
C LEU A 356 10.57 22.13 5.65
N ASN A 357 10.34 23.40 5.26
CA ASN A 357 9.02 23.88 4.83
C ASN A 357 8.50 23.07 3.63
N LYS A 358 9.33 22.88 2.59
CA LYS A 358 8.95 22.06 1.42
C LYS A 358 8.59 20.63 1.82
N SER A 359 9.37 20.01 2.72
CA SER A 359 9.11 18.66 3.21
C SER A 359 7.76 18.56 3.91
N ARG A 360 7.43 19.50 4.81
CA ARG A 360 6.13 19.53 5.50
C ARG A 360 4.96 19.73 4.54
N ILE A 361 5.11 20.62 3.56
CA ILE A 361 4.09 20.87 2.54
C ILE A 361 3.83 19.58 1.75
N ALA A 362 4.89 18.95 1.24
CA ALA A 362 4.80 17.71 0.49
C ALA A 362 4.18 16.57 1.29
N GLU A 363 4.69 16.32 2.50
CA GLU A 363 4.20 15.27 3.37
C GLU A 363 2.71 15.46 3.68
N THR A 364 2.32 16.67 4.09
CA THR A 364 0.93 16.97 4.42
C THR A 364 0.06 16.81 3.18
N ALA A 365 0.45 17.38 2.04
CA ALA A 365 -0.37 17.38 0.83
C ALA A 365 -0.54 16.02 0.16
N LEU A 366 0.47 15.16 0.25
CA LEU A 366 0.46 13.87 -0.44
C LEU A 366 0.00 12.71 0.45
N ARG A 367 -0.11 12.90 1.77
CA ARG A 367 -0.40 11.84 2.74
C ARG A 367 -1.59 10.95 2.37
N ASN A 368 -2.68 11.54 1.90
CA ASN A 368 -3.92 10.81 1.62
C ASN A 368 -4.04 10.33 0.15
N VAL A 369 -3.19 10.82 -0.76
CA VAL A 369 -3.27 10.48 -2.18
C VAL A 369 -3.17 8.96 -2.43
N PRO A 370 -2.23 8.22 -1.80
CA PRO A 370 -2.17 6.76 -1.94
C PRO A 370 -3.47 6.06 -1.54
N GLN A 371 -4.04 6.45 -0.40
CA GLN A 371 -5.27 5.86 0.12
C GLN A 371 -6.47 6.17 -0.78
N HIS A 372 -6.60 7.41 -1.25
CA HIS A 372 -7.65 7.82 -2.18
C HIS A 372 -7.61 6.97 -3.47
N MET A 373 -6.40 6.74 -4.00
CA MET A 373 -6.22 5.94 -5.21
C MET A 373 -6.59 4.47 -4.99
N VAL A 374 -6.07 3.84 -3.93
CA VAL A 374 -6.37 2.43 -3.62
C VAL A 374 -7.88 2.24 -3.40
N GLN A 375 -8.52 3.16 -2.67
CA GLN A 375 -9.96 3.09 -2.43
C GLN A 375 -10.77 3.23 -3.72
N TYR A 376 -10.34 4.10 -4.65
CA TYR A 376 -10.97 4.21 -5.96
C TYR A 376 -10.84 2.90 -6.75
N MET A 377 -9.62 2.37 -6.88
CA MET A 377 -9.36 1.15 -7.64
C MET A 377 -10.18 -0.02 -7.10
N HIS A 378 -10.26 -0.13 -5.77
CA HIS A 378 -11.01 -1.18 -5.13
C HIS A 378 -12.52 -1.03 -5.30
N ASN A 379 -13.06 0.19 -5.16
CA ASN A 379 -14.48 0.46 -5.41
C ASN A 379 -14.87 0.20 -6.88
N ALA A 380 -13.93 0.41 -7.80
CA ALA A 380 -14.10 0.16 -9.23
C ALA A 380 -13.78 -1.29 -9.66
N ASN A 381 -13.44 -2.19 -8.72
CA ASN A 381 -13.01 -3.58 -8.99
C ASN A 381 -11.84 -3.67 -9.98
N ILE A 382 -10.90 -2.72 -9.90
CA ILE A 382 -9.71 -2.68 -10.75
C ILE A 382 -8.61 -3.47 -10.05
N ALA A 383 -8.16 -4.55 -10.67
CA ALA A 383 -7.00 -5.30 -10.18
C ALA A 383 -5.69 -4.69 -10.67
N ALA A 384 -4.66 -4.67 -9.80
CA ALA A 384 -3.31 -4.40 -10.27
C ALA A 384 -2.86 -5.56 -11.16
N LYS A 385 -2.23 -5.23 -12.29
CA LYS A 385 -1.71 -6.23 -13.23
C LYS A 385 -0.40 -6.81 -12.66
N PRO A 386 0.11 -7.94 -13.17
CA PRO A 386 1.49 -8.32 -12.88
C PRO A 386 2.41 -7.13 -13.16
N PRO A 387 3.46 -6.89 -12.35
CA PRO A 387 4.49 -5.91 -12.66
C PRO A 387 4.85 -6.04 -14.13
N ILE A 388 4.87 -4.93 -14.86
CA ILE A 388 5.28 -4.96 -16.27
C ILE A 388 6.68 -5.57 -16.28
N GLN A 389 6.79 -6.86 -16.65
CA GLN A 389 8.08 -7.50 -16.86
C GLN A 389 8.70 -6.69 -17.99
N VAL A 390 9.70 -5.90 -17.61
CA VAL A 390 10.44 -5.03 -18.51
C VAL A 390 11.06 -5.90 -19.58
N CYS A 391 10.36 -6.09 -20.69
CA CYS A 391 11.01 -6.42 -21.94
C CYS A 391 11.97 -5.25 -22.18
N ARG A 392 13.28 -5.56 -22.14
CA ARG A 392 14.37 -4.66 -22.50
C ARG A 392 14.27 -4.28 -23.98
N SER A 393 13.19 -3.62 -24.38
CA SER A 393 13.10 -2.96 -25.67
C SER A 393 13.81 -1.61 -25.53
N PRO A 394 14.71 -1.25 -26.47
CA PRO A 394 15.43 0.02 -26.41
C PRO A 394 14.52 1.26 -26.56
N LEU A 395 13.20 1.07 -26.74
CA LEU A 395 12.20 2.14 -26.86
C LEU A 395 11.49 2.47 -25.53
N PHE A 396 11.73 1.70 -24.47
CA PHE A 396 11.24 2.00 -23.12
C PHE A 396 12.39 1.84 -22.12
N HIS A 397 13.07 2.94 -21.78
CA HIS A 397 14.03 2.97 -20.68
C HIS A 397 13.27 3.10 -19.36
N SER A 398 12.91 1.97 -18.75
CA SER A 398 12.23 1.88 -17.45
C SER A 398 13.13 2.19 -16.25
N SER A 399 14.38 2.61 -16.45
CA SER A 399 15.31 3.05 -15.40
C SER A 399 14.86 4.33 -14.68
N SER A 400 13.72 4.91 -15.08
CA SER A 400 13.10 6.08 -14.47
C SER A 400 11.86 5.76 -13.62
N LEU A 401 11.33 4.53 -13.66
CA LEU A 401 10.09 4.17 -12.94
C LEU A 401 10.33 3.55 -11.56
N ILE A 402 11.52 3.00 -11.34
CA ILE A 402 11.98 2.55 -10.03
C ILE A 402 13.47 2.89 -10.00
N PRO A 403 13.94 3.86 -9.19
CA PRO A 403 15.37 4.06 -9.04
C PRO A 403 15.99 2.77 -8.48
N ASP A 404 17.11 2.32 -9.07
CA ASP A 404 17.86 1.12 -8.64
C ASP A 404 18.47 1.27 -7.22
N LYS A 405 18.21 2.40 -6.56
CA LYS A 405 18.61 2.75 -5.20
C LYS A 405 17.42 3.38 -4.47
N PRO A 406 17.29 3.25 -3.14
CA PRO A 406 16.32 4.05 -2.39
C PRO A 406 16.49 5.52 -2.78
N THR A 407 15.40 6.18 -3.14
CA THR A 407 15.42 7.59 -3.52
C THR A 407 15.83 8.41 -2.30
N GLU A 408 17.10 8.76 -2.18
CA GLU A 408 17.49 9.89 -1.35
C GLU A 408 16.82 11.13 -1.97
N PHE A 409 15.77 11.63 -1.32
CA PHE A 409 15.21 12.92 -1.65
C PHE A 409 16.17 14.00 -1.18
N ASN A 410 17.18 14.27 -1.99
CA ASN A 410 17.98 15.48 -1.85
C ASN A 410 17.14 16.64 -2.38
N PHE A 411 16.66 17.51 -1.48
CA PHE A 411 16.29 18.85 -1.90
C PHE A 411 17.58 19.48 -2.41
N ASP A 412 17.76 19.62 -3.73
CA ASP A 412 18.96 20.20 -4.34
C ASP A 412 19.42 21.45 -3.55
N VAL A 413 20.48 21.29 -2.76
CA VAL A 413 21.20 22.38 -2.12
C VAL A 413 22.23 22.87 -3.14
N ALA A 414 21.78 23.50 -4.23
CA ALA A 414 22.73 24.08 -5.19
C ALA A 414 22.16 25.29 -5.95
N LYS A 415 22.70 26.45 -5.59
CA LYS A 415 23.01 27.63 -6.44
C LYS A 415 21.83 28.29 -7.16
N ASP A 416 20.99 28.98 -6.40
CA ASP A 416 20.18 30.12 -6.92
C ASP A 416 20.75 31.49 -6.49
N ASP A 417 22.06 31.57 -6.21
CA ASP A 417 22.79 32.85 -6.04
C ASP A 417 23.25 33.39 -7.40
N ARG A 418 22.30 33.70 -8.28
CA ARG A 418 22.56 34.65 -9.37
C ARG A 418 21.52 35.78 -9.32
N HIS A 419 21.91 36.81 -8.58
CA HIS A 419 21.55 38.22 -8.74
C HIS A 419 20.05 38.54 -8.80
N VAL A 420 19.46 38.74 -7.62
CA VAL A 420 18.56 39.88 -7.40
C VAL A 420 19.12 40.62 -6.19
N GLY A 421 19.72 41.78 -6.44
CA GLY A 421 20.29 42.63 -5.39
C GLY A 421 19.20 43.08 -4.42
N ILE A 422 19.26 42.57 -3.20
CA ILE A 422 18.55 43.11 -2.04
C ILE A 422 19.54 43.08 -0.88
N GLU A 423 20.13 44.23 -0.56
CA GLU A 423 20.85 44.42 0.69
C GLU A 423 19.86 44.35 1.85
N ILE A 424 20.08 43.40 2.78
CA ILE A 424 19.44 43.40 4.09
C ILE A 424 20.54 43.77 5.10
N PRO A 425 20.37 44.82 5.94
CA PRO A 425 21.40 45.23 6.88
C PRO A 425 21.65 44.16 7.94
N SER A 426 22.88 43.66 8.01
CA SER A 426 23.33 42.74 9.05
C SER A 426 23.51 43.47 10.38
N LEU A 427 22.71 43.13 11.40
CA LEU A 427 22.97 43.45 12.80
C LEU A 427 23.34 42.17 13.54
N MET A 428 24.65 42.00 13.79
CA MET A 428 25.31 41.56 15.04
C MET A 428 26.58 40.72 14.77
N PRO A 429 27.61 40.83 15.63
CA PRO A 429 28.98 40.43 15.31
C PRO A 429 29.41 39.08 15.92
N ASN A 430 30.34 38.43 15.21
CA ASN A 430 31.41 37.54 15.69
C ASN A 430 31.19 36.73 16.98
N LEU A 431 30.96 35.42 16.82
CA LEU A 431 31.39 34.41 17.78
C LEU A 431 32.07 33.25 17.04
N MET A 432 33.39 33.14 17.22
CA MET A 432 34.21 32.02 16.77
C MET A 432 33.82 30.73 17.53
N LEU A 433 33.65 29.63 16.79
CA LEU A 433 33.58 28.27 17.35
C LEU A 433 34.99 27.65 17.45
N PRO A 434 35.36 26.96 18.54
CA PRO A 434 36.56 26.13 18.61
C PRO A 434 36.30 24.71 18.05
N PRO A 435 37.35 23.93 17.75
CA PRO A 435 37.24 22.72 16.93
C PRO A 435 36.76 21.48 17.70
N ASP A 436 36.12 20.63 16.92
CA ASP A 436 35.69 19.24 17.10
C ASP A 436 36.46 18.41 18.14
N LEU A 437 35.71 17.91 19.14
CA LEU A 437 36.09 16.77 19.98
C LEU A 437 34.86 15.86 20.15
N SER A 438 34.70 14.93 19.24
CA SER A 438 33.79 13.79 19.42
C SER A 438 34.29 12.83 20.52
N PRO A 439 33.38 12.24 21.31
CA PRO A 439 33.52 10.85 21.72
C PRO A 439 32.37 10.00 21.15
N ARG A 440 32.73 8.94 20.41
CA ARG A 440 31.79 7.89 19.99
C ARG A 440 31.27 7.12 21.21
N PRO A 441 29.96 6.84 21.34
CA PRO A 441 29.48 5.76 22.21
C PRO A 441 29.46 4.43 21.46
N ARG A 442 29.90 3.37 22.17
CA ARG A 442 29.79 1.96 21.78
C ARG A 442 28.33 1.52 21.80
N GLN A 443 27.95 0.71 20.81
CA GLN A 443 26.60 0.16 20.66
C GLN A 443 26.58 -1.26 21.25
N ASP A 444 25.91 -1.44 22.39
CA ASP A 444 25.52 -2.76 22.89
C ASP A 444 24.14 -3.12 22.29
N ARG A 445 24.09 -4.29 21.64
CA ARG A 445 22.85 -4.91 21.12
C ARG A 445 22.07 -5.55 22.26
N ARG A 446 20.78 -5.20 22.39
CA ARG A 446 19.65 -6.13 22.68
C ARG A 446 18.36 -5.32 22.84
N GLY A 447 17.37 -5.56 21.97
CA GLY A 447 15.97 -5.18 22.22
C GLY A 447 15.16 -4.94 20.95
N SER A 448 14.30 -5.92 20.60
CA SER A 448 13.06 -5.77 19.82
C SER A 448 13.16 -5.09 18.44
N ASP A 449 13.46 -5.87 17.39
CA ASP A 449 13.25 -5.44 16.00
C ASP A 449 11.74 -5.42 15.69
N SER A 450 11.13 -4.24 15.78
CA SER A 450 9.81 -3.96 15.23
C SER A 450 9.89 -3.92 13.70
N GLN A 451 9.07 -4.71 13.00
CA GLN A 451 8.94 -4.68 11.53
C GLN A 451 8.12 -3.47 11.03
N TYR A 452 8.51 -2.26 11.42
CA TYR A 452 8.03 -1.02 10.81
C TYR A 452 9.22 -0.19 10.33
N LEU A 453 8.96 0.71 9.38
CA LEU A 453 9.93 1.70 8.88
C LEU A 453 10.77 2.28 10.02
N ASP A 454 12.05 1.92 10.08
CA ASP A 454 13.01 2.63 10.93
C ASP A 454 13.44 3.91 10.20
N VAL A 455 13.12 5.05 10.80
CA VAL A 455 13.48 6.38 10.31
C VAL A 455 14.57 6.93 11.22
N GLU A 456 15.82 6.84 10.78
CA GLU A 456 16.93 7.54 11.44
C GLU A 456 17.18 8.88 10.75
N THR A 457 17.27 9.95 11.55
CA THR A 457 17.61 11.28 11.07
C THR A 457 19.07 11.57 11.43
N MET A 458 19.96 11.64 10.43
CA MET A 458 21.33 12.12 10.61
C MET A 458 21.71 13.06 9.47
N ARG A 459 22.23 14.25 9.85
CA ARG A 459 22.92 15.21 8.96
C ARG A 459 22.26 15.44 7.59
N GLY A 460 20.98 15.83 7.58
CA GLY A 460 20.31 16.30 6.35
C GLY A 460 19.91 15.20 5.35
N SER A 461 19.94 13.93 5.74
CA SER A 461 19.35 12.82 4.99
C SER A 461 18.35 12.05 5.86
N LEU A 462 17.22 11.67 5.27
CA LEU A 462 16.22 10.79 5.87
C LEU A 462 16.44 9.40 5.26
N THR A 463 16.95 8.46 6.06
CA THR A 463 17.26 7.11 5.57
C THR A 463 16.14 6.17 5.99
N VAL A 464 15.41 5.63 5.01
CA VAL A 464 14.45 4.52 5.22
C VAL A 464 15.14 3.22 4.86
N ARG A 465 15.37 2.34 5.83
CA ARG A 465 15.91 1.00 5.55
C ARG A 465 14.77 0.07 5.10
N VAL A 466 14.89 -0.46 3.89
CA VAL A 466 14.11 -1.60 3.42
C VAL A 466 14.94 -2.87 3.67
N PRO A 467 14.37 -3.97 4.21
CA PRO A 467 15.10 -5.22 4.37
C PRO A 467 15.69 -5.69 3.03
N GLU A 468 16.92 -6.22 3.06
CA GLU A 468 17.62 -6.72 1.87
C GLU A 468 16.74 -7.69 1.08
N ARG A 469 16.71 -7.52 -0.25
CA ARG A 469 16.00 -8.42 -1.18
C ARG A 469 16.53 -9.85 -1.00
N CYS A 470 15.68 -10.76 -0.51
CA CYS A 470 15.93 -12.19 -0.63
C CYS A 470 16.15 -12.54 -2.11
N HIS A 471 17.36 -13.01 -2.44
CA HIS A 471 17.68 -13.54 -3.76
C HIS A 471 16.61 -14.57 -4.17
N SER A 472 16.02 -14.40 -5.35
CA SER A 472 15.07 -15.35 -5.90
C SER A 472 15.73 -16.72 -6.07
N VAL A 473 15.09 -17.77 -5.55
CA VAL A 473 15.48 -19.19 -5.67
C VAL A 473 15.21 -19.72 -7.10
N LEU A 474 15.36 -18.89 -8.13
CA LEU A 474 15.19 -19.30 -9.53
C LEU A 474 16.41 -20.02 -10.12
N GLN A 475 17.39 -20.39 -9.29
CA GLN A 475 18.61 -21.09 -9.73
C GLN A 475 19.03 -22.30 -8.91
N THR A 476 18.17 -22.83 -8.01
CA THR A 476 18.48 -24.13 -7.40
C THR A 476 17.93 -25.26 -8.25
N ASN A 477 18.81 -26.06 -8.82
CA ASN A 477 18.42 -27.25 -9.56
C ASN A 477 17.70 -28.26 -8.63
N ARG A 478 16.95 -29.19 -9.22
CA ARG A 478 16.18 -30.22 -8.49
C ARG A 478 17.06 -31.06 -7.54
N GLU A 479 18.33 -31.24 -7.87
CA GLU A 479 19.29 -32.02 -7.09
C GLU A 479 19.76 -31.27 -5.84
N GLN A 480 19.96 -29.96 -5.90
CA GLN A 480 20.32 -29.12 -4.75
C GLN A 480 19.16 -29.02 -3.75
N TYR A 481 17.92 -29.00 -4.22
CA TYR A 481 16.74 -29.06 -3.35
C TYR A 481 16.65 -30.41 -2.62
N GLN A 482 16.86 -31.52 -3.34
CA GLN A 482 16.87 -32.86 -2.75
C GLN A 482 18.07 -33.10 -1.80
N ARG A 483 19.22 -32.45 -2.07
CA ARG A 483 20.40 -32.51 -1.20
C ARG A 483 20.17 -31.80 0.13
N ARG A 484 19.50 -30.64 0.13
CA ARG A 484 19.09 -29.91 1.35
C ARG A 484 18.10 -30.70 2.21
N LEU A 485 17.21 -31.49 1.60
CA LEU A 485 16.31 -32.41 2.32
C LEU A 485 17.05 -33.58 2.99
N LYS A 486 18.13 -34.08 2.35
CA LYS A 486 18.98 -35.15 2.91
C LYS A 486 19.95 -34.66 3.99
N GLU A 487 20.50 -33.46 3.85
CA GLU A 487 21.43 -32.84 4.81
C GLU A 487 20.74 -32.40 6.11
N ARG A 488 19.41 -32.18 6.09
CA ARG A 488 18.59 -31.83 7.27
C ARG A 488 18.20 -33.01 8.18
N GLY A 489 18.80 -34.19 8.02
CA GLY A 489 18.84 -35.19 9.10
C GLY A 489 17.49 -35.62 9.69
N LEU A 490 16.45 -35.86 8.88
CA LEU A 490 15.20 -36.53 9.31
C LEU A 490 15.39 -38.04 9.58
N ALA A 491 16.49 -38.39 10.24
CA ALA A 491 16.80 -39.73 10.70
C ALA A 491 17.38 -39.64 12.12
N ARG A 492 16.57 -39.14 13.06
CA ARG A 492 16.55 -39.49 14.51
C ARG A 492 15.77 -38.41 15.28
N MET A 493 14.44 -38.51 15.27
CA MET A 493 13.68 -38.03 16.43
C MET A 493 13.50 -39.20 17.39
N LYS A 494 14.05 -39.07 18.60
CA LYS A 494 13.68 -39.92 19.73
C LYS A 494 12.36 -39.37 20.27
N PHE A 495 11.30 -40.17 20.21
CA PHE A 495 10.06 -39.88 20.91
C PHE A 495 10.27 -39.94 22.43
N PRO A 496 9.56 -39.13 23.23
CA PRO A 496 9.44 -39.36 24.66
C PRO A 496 8.79 -40.72 24.90
N ARG A 497 9.41 -41.52 25.77
CA ARG A 497 8.90 -42.82 26.21
C ARG A 497 7.69 -42.56 27.12
N VAL A 498 6.49 -42.89 26.66
CA VAL A 498 5.31 -42.93 27.53
C VAL A 498 5.45 -44.16 28.43
N GLU A 499 5.63 -43.94 29.73
CA GLU A 499 5.62 -45.00 30.73
C GLU A 499 4.18 -45.50 30.92
N LEU A 500 3.91 -46.70 30.42
CA LEU A 500 2.75 -47.50 30.79
C LEU A 500 3.14 -48.37 31.99
N SER A 501 3.05 -47.80 33.19
CA SER A 501 3.11 -48.58 34.43
C SER A 501 2.49 -47.80 35.58
N THR A 502 1.19 -48.00 35.80
CA THR A 502 0.53 -48.19 37.11
C THR A 502 -0.99 -48.12 36.93
N LEU A 503 -1.59 -49.28 36.66
CA LEU A 503 -2.91 -49.59 37.21
C LEU A 503 -2.73 -50.88 37.98
N GLU A 504 -2.61 -50.70 39.28
CA GLU A 504 -2.42 -51.73 40.28
C GLU A 504 -3.60 -52.70 40.28
N SER A 505 -3.24 -53.97 40.32
CA SER A 505 -4.06 -55.05 40.82
C SER A 505 -4.36 -54.84 42.31
N SER A 506 -5.63 -54.72 42.70
CA SER A 506 -6.11 -55.25 43.98
C SER A 506 -7.62 -55.46 43.96
N GLY A 507 -8.04 -56.63 44.46
CA GLY A 507 -9.41 -57.14 44.48
C GLY A 507 -9.49 -58.40 43.60
N GLY A 508 -9.36 -59.63 44.08
CA GLY A 508 -9.77 -60.16 45.38
C GLY A 508 -10.75 -61.30 45.10
N SER A 509 -10.23 -62.53 45.12
CA SER A 509 -10.88 -63.83 45.36
C SER A 509 -12.38 -64.01 45.04
N THR A 510 -12.66 -64.97 44.16
CA THR A 510 -13.56 -66.09 44.47
C THR A 510 -13.07 -67.33 43.72
N GLN A 511 -12.69 -68.37 44.47
CA GLN A 511 -12.62 -69.75 44.01
C GLN A 511 -14.04 -70.32 43.98
N ASP A 512 -14.35 -71.09 42.94
CA ASP A 512 -14.94 -72.44 42.95
C ASP A 512 -15.58 -72.70 41.58
N SER A 513 -14.96 -73.52 40.72
CA SER A 513 -14.97 -74.99 40.69
C SER A 513 -16.22 -75.58 40.01
N SER A 514 -15.96 -76.35 38.94
CA SER A 514 -16.79 -77.39 38.30
C SER A 514 -18.16 -77.03 37.71
N LEU A 515 -18.26 -76.95 36.37
CA LEU A 515 -18.77 -77.98 35.45
C LEU A 515 -18.79 -77.47 34.00
#